data_AF-D6D0X1-F1
#
_entry.id   AF-D6D0X1-F1
#
_cell.length_a   1.000
_cell.length_b   1.000
_cell.length_c   1.000
_cell.angle_alpha   90.00
_cell.angle_beta   90.00
_cell.angle_gamma   90.00
#
_symmetry.space_group_name_H-M   'P 1'
#
loop_
_entity.id
_entity.type
_entity.pdbx_description
1 polymer ?
#
loop_
_entity_poly.entity_id
_entity_poly.type
_entity_poly.pdbx_seq_one_letter_code
_entity_poly.pdbx_strand_id
1 'polypeptide(L)'
;MENEMKKLLRCFLLGLLLLCSVVVNGAQVPKYIFLFIGDGMGFNHVEATQIYAEKVGTDTGECSLLFPTFPVMTQVCTRSASHLITCSSAAATALATGEKTRTM
;
A
#
# COMPACT_ATOMS: atom_id res chain seq x y z
N MET A 1 -5.45 51.24 -8.00
CA MET A 1 -5.75 50.32 -9.11
C MET A 1 -4.62 49.31 -9.35
N GLU A 2 -3.36 49.73 -9.42
CA GLU A 2 -2.21 48.83 -9.66
C GLU A 2 -2.05 47.70 -8.63
N ASN A 3 -2.27 47.97 -7.34
CA ASN A 3 -2.08 46.98 -6.28
C ASN A 3 -3.17 45.88 -6.30
N GLU A 4 -4.39 46.21 -6.73
CA GLU A 4 -5.50 45.26 -6.88
C GLU A 4 -5.27 44.36 -8.11
N MET A 5 -4.74 44.91 -9.21
CA MET A 5 -4.35 44.13 -10.39
C MET A 5 -3.20 43.15 -10.08
N LYS A 6 -2.22 43.56 -9.25
CA LYS A 6 -1.14 42.67 -8.78
C LYS A 6 -1.64 41.55 -7.87
N LYS A 7 -2.63 41.80 -7.01
CA LYS A 7 -3.29 40.76 -6.20
C LYS A 7 -4.03 39.75 -7.07
N LEU A 8 -4.78 40.23 -8.06
CA LEU A 8 -5.51 39.37 -8.99
C LEU A 8 -4.55 38.48 -9.79
N LEU A 9 -3.43 39.04 -10.26
CA LEU A 9 -2.38 38.29 -10.97
C LEU A 9 -1.72 37.23 -10.07
N ARG A 10 -1.45 37.55 -8.80
CA ARG A 10 -0.92 36.58 -7.82
C ARG A 10 -1.90 35.44 -7.57
N CYS A 11 -3.19 35.72 -7.41
CA CYS A 11 -4.22 34.69 -7.26
C CYS A 11 -4.31 33.79 -8.49
N PHE A 12 -4.23 34.37 -9.70
CA PHE A 12 -4.24 33.61 -10.95
C PHE A 12 -3.00 32.71 -11.07
N LEU A 13 -1.81 33.22 -10.75
CA LEU A 13 -0.57 32.43 -10.75
C LEU A 13 -0.60 31.31 -9.72
N LEU A 14 -1.15 31.54 -8.52
CA LEU A 14 -1.35 30.51 -7.50
C LEU A 14 -2.33 29.43 -7.97
N GLY A 15 -3.44 29.83 -8.60
CA GLY A 15 -4.41 28.90 -9.18
C GLY A 15 -3.82 28.05 -10.30
N LEU A 16 -3.02 28.66 -11.17
CA LEU A 16 -2.33 27.95 -12.26
C LEU A 16 -1.28 26.96 -11.71
N LEU A 17 -0.54 27.34 -10.67
CA LEU A 17 0.45 26.47 -10.02
C LEU A 17 -0.20 25.24 -9.36
N LEU A 18 -1.37 25.43 -8.73
CA LEU A 18 -2.16 24.35 -8.13
C LEU A 18 -2.69 23.39 -9.21
N LEU A 19 -3.20 23.92 -10.33
CA LEU A 19 -3.66 23.11 -11.47
C LEU A 19 -2.51 22.29 -12.08
N CYS A 20 -1.34 22.90 -12.30
CA CYS A 20 -0.15 22.19 -12.80
C CYS A 20 0.26 21.04 -11.87
N SER A 21 0.24 21.24 -10.55
CA SER A 21 0.61 20.21 -9.58
C SER A 21 -0.28 18.97 -9.65
N VAL A 22 -1.57 19.14 -9.97
CA VAL A 22 -2.53 18.02 -10.13
C VAL A 22 -2.27 17.24 -11.42
N VAL A 23 -1.98 17.93 -12.53
CA VAL A 23 -1.71 17.29 -13.83
C VAL A 23 -0.40 16.50 -13.79
N VAL A 24 0.63 17.02 -13.12
CA VAL A 24 1.95 16.37 -13.03
C VAL A 24 1.90 15.11 -12.13
N ASN A 25 1.02 15.06 -11.14
CA ASN A 25 0.82 13.89 -10.27
C ASN A 25 -0.18 12.86 -10.83
N GLY A 26 -0.47 12.88 -12.13
CA GLY A 26 -1.30 11.85 -12.75
C GLY A 26 -0.76 10.45 -12.43
N ALA A 27 -1.62 9.58 -11.89
CA ALA A 27 -1.25 8.22 -11.53
C ALA A 27 -0.71 7.47 -12.75
N GLN A 28 0.57 7.10 -12.71
CA GLN A 28 1.16 6.28 -13.77
C GLN A 28 0.53 4.89 -13.74
N VAL A 29 0.03 4.44 -14.89
CA VAL A 29 -0.51 3.08 -15.02
C VAL A 29 0.64 2.07 -14.85
N PRO A 30 0.55 1.13 -13.90
CA PRO A 30 1.64 0.19 -13.67
C PRO A 30 1.77 -0.77 -14.85
N LYS A 31 3.00 -0.95 -15.36
CA LYS A 31 3.32 -1.95 -16.40
C LYS A 31 3.40 -3.37 -15.85
N TYR A 32 3.84 -3.51 -14.60
CA TYR A 32 4.02 -4.80 -13.93
C TYR A 32 3.43 -4.73 -12.53
N ILE A 33 2.82 -5.83 -12.10
CA ILE A 33 2.28 -6.00 -10.75
C ILE A 33 2.93 -7.25 -10.17
N PHE A 34 3.63 -7.08 -9.04
CA PHE A 34 4.20 -8.18 -8.28
C PHE A 34 3.42 -8.31 -6.96
N LEU A 35 2.75 -9.44 -6.78
CA LEU A 35 1.98 -9.74 -5.58
C LEU A 35 2.71 -10.81 -4.76
N PHE A 36 3.18 -10.43 -3.58
CA PHE A 36 3.82 -11.33 -2.63
C PHE A 36 2.79 -11.75 -1.56
N ILE A 37 2.56 -13.05 -1.41
CA ILE A 37 1.58 -13.60 -0.46
C ILE A 37 2.33 -14.42 0.58
N GLY A 38 2.32 -13.96 1.84
CA GLY A 38 2.73 -14.76 2.98
C GLY A 38 1.53 -15.53 3.53
N ASP A 39 1.37 -16.80 3.17
CA ASP A 39 0.28 -17.63 3.69
C ASP A 39 0.41 -17.80 5.22
N GLY A 40 -0.65 -17.51 5.95
CA GLY A 40 -0.65 -17.50 7.42
C GLY A 40 0.20 -16.40 8.08
N MET A 41 0.73 -15.43 7.32
CA MET A 41 1.60 -14.38 7.85
C MET A 41 0.80 -13.23 8.49
N GLY A 42 0.49 -13.35 9.79
CA GLY A 42 -0.08 -12.27 10.60
C GLY A 42 0.97 -11.30 11.16
N PHE A 43 0.52 -10.22 11.81
CA PHE A 43 1.41 -9.20 12.41
C PHE A 43 2.46 -9.78 13.34
N ASN A 44 2.08 -10.72 14.21
CA ASN A 44 3.00 -11.35 15.16
C ASN A 44 4.11 -12.14 14.45
N HIS A 45 3.82 -12.77 13.30
CA HIS A 45 4.86 -13.46 12.52
C HIS A 45 5.84 -12.47 11.90
N VAL A 46 5.34 -11.32 11.42
CA VAL A 46 6.21 -10.26 10.89
C VAL A 46 7.11 -9.69 11.98
N GLU A 47 6.55 -9.35 13.13
CA GLU A 47 7.30 -8.79 14.27
C GLU A 47 8.34 -9.79 14.81
N ALA A 48 7.96 -11.05 15.02
CA ALA A 48 8.90 -12.07 15.48
C ALA A 48 10.07 -12.25 14.51
N THR A 49 9.79 -12.21 13.20
CA THR A 49 10.83 -12.33 12.16
C THR A 49 11.73 -11.10 12.13
N GLN A 50 11.17 -9.90 12.31
CA GLN A 50 11.95 -8.66 12.41
C GLN A 50 12.93 -8.74 13.58
N ILE A 51 12.46 -9.12 14.77
CA ILE A 51 13.31 -9.27 15.97
C ILE A 51 14.41 -10.32 15.74
N TYR A 52 14.08 -11.40 15.03
CA TYR A 52 15.07 -12.43 14.68
C TYR A 52 16.14 -11.87 13.73
N ALA A 53 15.73 -11.16 12.66
CA ALA A 53 16.61 -10.54 11.69
C ALA A 53 17.54 -9.51 12.33
N GLU A 54 17.06 -8.74 13.31
CA GLU A 54 17.87 -7.76 14.05
C GLU A 54 18.96 -8.44 14.90
N LYS A 55 18.70 -9.64 15.42
CA LYS A 55 19.62 -10.36 16.30
C LYS A 55 20.63 -11.23 15.56
N VAL A 56 20.20 -11.91 14.51
CA VAL A 56 21.00 -12.92 13.81
C VAL A 56 21.54 -12.37 12.47
N GLY A 57 20.97 -11.28 11.98
CA GLY A 57 21.13 -10.85 10.61
C GLY A 57 20.25 -11.69 9.66
N THR A 58 20.12 -11.22 8.43
CA THR A 58 19.56 -11.96 7.31
C THR A 58 20.68 -12.51 6.42
N ASP A 59 20.35 -13.41 5.50
CA ASP A 59 21.31 -13.95 4.52
C ASP A 59 21.96 -12.87 3.64
N THR A 60 21.35 -11.68 3.56
CA THR A 60 21.88 -10.53 2.81
C THR A 60 22.73 -9.59 3.68
N GLY A 61 22.89 -9.90 4.97
CA GLY A 61 23.56 -9.02 5.95
C GLY A 61 22.70 -7.85 6.43
N GLU A 62 21.45 -7.75 5.98
CA GLU A 62 20.48 -6.76 6.46
C GLU A 62 19.95 -7.18 7.83
N CYS A 63 19.69 -6.20 8.70
CA CYS A 63 19.12 -6.45 10.04
C CYS A 63 17.61 -6.20 10.09
N SER A 64 16.93 -6.08 8.95
CA SER A 64 15.52 -5.70 8.88
C SER A 64 14.80 -6.33 7.68
N LEU A 65 13.48 -6.48 7.80
CA LEU A 65 12.61 -6.93 6.71
C LEU A 65 12.40 -5.83 5.67
N LEU A 66 12.26 -6.23 4.40
CA LEU A 66 12.09 -5.30 3.28
C LEU A 66 10.68 -4.68 3.22
N PHE A 67 9.63 -5.49 3.27
CA PHE A 67 8.26 -5.01 3.00
C PHE A 67 7.67 -4.03 4.05
N PRO A 68 8.08 -4.03 5.33
CA PRO A 68 7.64 -2.98 6.28
C PRO A 68 8.17 -1.57 5.92
N THR A 69 9.20 -1.48 5.07
CA THR A 69 9.73 -0.19 4.60
C THR A 69 8.92 0.44 3.46
N PHE A 70 7.90 -0.26 2.95
CA PHE A 70 7.07 0.25 1.87
C PHE A 70 6.28 1.48 2.33
N PRO A 71 6.05 2.46 1.42
CA PRO A 71 5.45 3.76 1.79
C PRO A 71 3.99 3.67 2.22
N VAL A 72 3.31 2.54 1.94
CA VAL A 72 1.90 2.34 2.26
C VAL A 72 1.74 1.00 2.99
N MET A 73 1.13 1.07 4.18
CA MET A 73 0.74 -0.10 4.97
C MET A 73 -0.73 0.00 5.35
N THR A 74 -1.45 -1.11 5.24
CA THR A 74 -2.88 -1.18 5.56
C THR A 74 -3.23 -2.50 6.24
N GLN A 75 -4.44 -2.59 6.78
CA GLN A 75 -4.98 -3.80 7.38
C GLN A 75 -6.16 -4.32 6.54
N VAL A 76 -6.30 -5.64 6.44
CA VAL A 76 -7.34 -6.28 5.60
C VAL A 76 -8.18 -7.22 6.47
N CYS A 77 -9.51 -7.19 6.28
CA CYS A 77 -10.42 -8.15 6.91
C CYS A 77 -10.51 -9.45 6.10
N THR A 78 -9.92 -10.52 6.64
CA THR A 78 -9.71 -11.80 5.94
C THR A 78 -10.86 -12.78 6.02
N ARG A 79 -11.99 -12.45 6.67
CA ARG A 79 -13.15 -13.37 6.74
C ARG A 79 -13.59 -13.82 5.34
N SER A 80 -13.99 -15.08 5.22
CA SER A 80 -14.59 -15.62 4.00
C SER A 80 -16.06 -15.18 3.88
N ALA A 81 -16.75 -15.61 2.82
CA ALA A 81 -18.18 -15.36 2.67
C ALA A 81 -19.05 -16.19 3.65
N SER A 82 -18.52 -17.27 4.23
CA SER A 82 -19.26 -18.18 5.12
C SER A 82 -18.76 -18.21 6.57
N HIS A 83 -17.47 -17.94 6.81
CA HIS A 83 -16.81 -18.10 8.10
C HIS A 83 -15.91 -16.91 8.45
N LEU A 84 -15.82 -16.60 9.74
CA LEU A 84 -14.91 -15.56 10.27
C LEU A 84 -13.44 -15.92 10.06
N ILE A 85 -13.10 -17.21 10.15
CA ILE A 85 -11.77 -17.73 9.83
C ILE A 85 -11.82 -18.30 8.41
N THR A 86 -10.99 -17.76 7.51
CA THR A 86 -10.91 -18.20 6.11
C THR A 86 -9.90 -19.34 5.94
N CYS A 87 -10.08 -20.14 4.90
CA CYS A 87 -9.01 -21.01 4.39
C CYS A 87 -8.18 -20.30 3.31
N SER A 88 -7.02 -20.87 2.96
CA SER A 88 -6.11 -20.31 1.95
C SER A 88 -6.76 -20.25 0.55
N SER A 89 -7.61 -21.22 0.17
CA SER A 89 -8.26 -21.22 -1.15
C SER A 89 -9.31 -20.12 -1.31
N ALA A 90 -10.12 -19.87 -0.28
CA ALA A 90 -11.08 -18.77 -0.28
C ALA A 90 -10.40 -17.39 -0.24
N ALA A 91 -9.28 -17.28 0.49
CA ALA A 91 -8.46 -16.07 0.52
C ALA A 91 -7.78 -15.80 -0.84
N ALA A 92 -7.17 -16.82 -1.45
CA ALA A 92 -6.55 -16.70 -2.76
C ALA A 92 -7.56 -16.30 -3.84
N THR A 93 -8.78 -16.84 -3.78
CA THR A 93 -9.87 -16.44 -4.68
C THR A 93 -10.17 -14.95 -4.53
N ALA A 94 -10.35 -14.47 -3.29
CA ALA A 94 -10.62 -13.06 -3.04
C ALA A 94 -9.49 -12.12 -3.50
N LEU A 95 -8.22 -12.54 -3.36
CA LEU A 95 -7.07 -11.78 -3.84
C LEU A 95 -6.96 -11.75 -5.37
N ALA A 96 -7.29 -12.85 -6.04
CA ALA A 96 -7.16 -12.96 -7.50
C ALA A 96 -8.36 -12.36 -8.26
N THR A 97 -9.57 -12.48 -7.71
CA THR A 97 -10.81 -12.08 -8.40
C THR A 97 -11.42 -10.80 -7.84
N GLY A 98 -11.02 -10.37 -6.64
CA GLY A 98 -11.67 -9.28 -5.90
C GLY A 98 -12.96 -9.70 -5.18
N GLU A 99 -13.37 -10.98 -5.29
CA GLU A 99 -14.64 -11.46 -4.76
C GLU A 99 -14.47 -12.56 -3.71
N LYS A 100 -15.17 -12.40 -2.58
CA LYS A 100 -15.12 -13.40 -1.49
C LYS A 100 -15.94 -14.63 -1.86
N THR A 101 -15.40 -15.81 -1.57
CA THR A 101 -16.10 -17.09 -1.72
C THR A 101 -16.27 -17.80 -0.37
N ARG A 102 -17.01 -18.90 -0.38
CA ARG A 102 -17.20 -19.75 0.81
C ARG A 102 -15.94 -20.59 1.05
N THR A 103 -15.54 -20.67 2.32
CA THR A 103 -14.61 -21.70 2.77
C THR A 103 -15.27 -23.07 2.62
N MET A 104 -14.50 -24.06 2.17
CA MET A 104 -14.90 -25.47 2.18
C MET A 104 -14.81 -26.07 3.58
#